data_AF-A0A0H5R6F7-F1
#
_entry.id   AF-A0A0H5R6F7-F1
#
_cell.length_a   1.000
_cell.length_b   1.000
_cell.length_c   1.000
_cell.angle_alpha   90.00
_cell.angle_beta   90.00
_cell.angle_gamma   90.00
#
_symmetry.space_group_name_H-M   'P 1'
#
loop_
_entity.id
_entity.type
_entity.pdbx_description
1 polymer ?
#
loop_
_entity_poly.entity_id
_entity_poly.type
_entity_poly.pdbx_seq_one_letter_code
_entity_poly.pdbx_strand_id
1 'polypeptide(L)'
;SVYNLSLITTITNGSPTGMDDQLAEDPGSLQEPAHKNGRRWNRFIEVLDRTLERSLNEGIVANTANGLGNPTLVNDCLAQMLLIVRANIKSEFVEIANYWDLPSKLQLMDDIERRQPIRQDGRRVLAPLPVPVNETAARKAIDLKRQNNEHLREILLAKEKENQDLQRRIAELDKSAATLASTVKQCAQG
;
A
#
# COMPACT_ATOMS: atom_id res chain seq x y z
N SER A 1 14.09 -27.71 -20.16
CA SER A 1 14.37 -26.33 -19.71
C SER A 1 15.69 -26.37 -18.98
N VAL A 2 16.66 -25.60 -19.45
CA VAL A 2 18.08 -25.68 -19.02
C VAL A 2 18.23 -24.93 -17.70
N TYR A 3 18.52 -25.64 -16.61
CA TYR A 3 18.91 -25.00 -15.34
C TYR A 3 20.44 -24.85 -15.32
N ASN A 4 20.87 -23.60 -15.26
CA ASN A 4 22.26 -23.19 -15.27
C ASN A 4 22.92 -23.51 -13.91
N LEU A 5 23.79 -24.54 -13.90
CA LEU A 5 24.72 -24.84 -12.81
C LEU A 5 25.91 -23.88 -12.88
N SER A 6 25.76 -22.68 -12.34
CA SER A 6 26.93 -21.84 -12.03
C SER A 6 26.61 -20.94 -10.85
N LEU A 7 27.04 -21.40 -9.65
CA LEU A 7 27.43 -20.57 -8.50
C LEU A 7 27.84 -21.50 -7.34
N ILE A 8 28.94 -22.23 -7.55
CA ILE A 8 29.84 -22.57 -6.45
C ILE A 8 31.04 -21.64 -6.66
N THR A 9 31.17 -20.61 -5.84
CA THR A 9 32.34 -19.74 -5.87
C THR A 9 32.75 -19.39 -4.45
N THR A 10 33.82 -20.08 -4.06
CA THR A 10 34.95 -19.63 -3.22
C THR A 10 34.66 -19.21 -1.78
N ILE A 11 35.00 -20.15 -0.89
CA ILE A 11 35.33 -19.92 0.52
C ILE A 11 36.62 -19.10 0.57
N THR A 12 36.56 -17.89 1.10
CA THR A 12 37.75 -17.19 1.62
C THR A 12 37.52 -16.80 3.08
N ASN A 13 38.49 -17.21 3.90
CA ASN A 13 38.58 -17.01 5.33
C ASN A 13 38.36 -15.54 5.74
N GLY A 14 37.48 -15.34 6.74
CA GLY A 14 37.32 -14.09 7.46
C GLY A 14 36.53 -14.34 8.76
N SER A 15 37.16 -14.03 9.89
CA SER A 15 36.73 -14.28 11.27
C SER A 15 35.28 -13.84 11.58
N PRO A 16 34.54 -14.57 12.44
CA PRO A 16 33.23 -14.16 12.95
C PRO A 16 33.41 -13.23 14.15
N THR A 17 33.65 -11.94 13.90
CA THR A 17 33.55 -10.90 14.94
C THR A 17 32.68 -9.77 14.41
N GLY A 18 31.44 -9.71 14.89
CA GLY A 18 30.50 -8.63 14.57
C GLY A 18 29.05 -9.09 14.63
N MET A 19 28.59 -9.55 15.80
CA MET A 19 27.22 -10.04 16.00
C MET A 19 26.17 -8.93 16.22
N ASP A 20 26.50 -7.64 16.22
CA ASP A 20 25.52 -6.60 16.63
C ASP A 20 25.43 -5.30 15.79
N ASP A 21 26.23 -5.10 14.73
CA ASP A 21 26.34 -3.75 14.10
C ASP A 21 26.17 -3.68 12.57
N GLN A 22 25.63 -4.71 11.92
CA GLN A 22 25.39 -4.69 10.47
C GLN A 22 23.95 -5.01 10.05
N LEU A 23 22.98 -4.62 10.88
CA LEU A 23 21.84 -3.90 10.32
C LEU A 23 22.38 -2.55 9.86
N ALA A 24 23.12 -2.53 8.75
CA ALA A 24 23.44 -1.29 8.08
C ALA A 24 22.10 -0.53 7.98
N GLU A 25 22.07 0.65 8.60
CA GLU A 25 21.15 1.70 8.22
C GLU A 25 21.36 1.88 6.72
N ASP A 26 20.66 1.10 5.90
CA ASP A 26 20.41 1.48 4.53
C ASP A 26 19.48 2.68 4.68
N PRO A 27 19.97 3.91 4.42
CA PRO A 27 19.16 5.11 4.54
C PRO A 27 18.22 5.12 3.35
N GLY A 28 17.22 4.23 3.39
CA GLY A 28 16.34 3.82 2.30
C GLY A 28 16.75 4.42 0.97
N SER A 29 17.76 3.84 0.31
CA SER A 29 18.13 4.31 -1.01
C SER A 29 16.88 4.26 -1.90
N LEU A 30 16.46 5.43 -2.38
CA LEU A 30 15.27 5.69 -3.18
C LEU A 30 15.39 5.10 -4.60
N GLN A 31 16.12 4.01 -4.75
CA GLN A 31 16.22 3.25 -5.98
C GLN A 31 15.56 1.90 -5.75
N GLU A 32 14.23 1.95 -5.67
CA GLU A 32 13.41 0.75 -5.76
C GLU A 32 13.64 0.10 -7.14
N PRO A 33 14.03 -1.18 -7.20
CA PRO A 33 13.70 -1.98 -8.37
C PRO A 33 12.17 -1.92 -8.53
N ALA A 34 11.68 -1.74 -9.75
CA ALA A 34 10.27 -1.66 -10.11
C ALA A 34 9.50 -2.99 -9.88
N HIS A 35 9.67 -3.62 -8.73
CA HIS A 35 8.88 -4.75 -8.28
C HIS A 35 7.64 -4.22 -7.56
N LYS A 36 6.49 -4.81 -7.88
CA LYS A 36 5.16 -4.46 -7.38
C LYS A 36 4.98 -4.60 -5.85
N ASN A 37 6.07 -4.84 -5.11
CA ASN A 37 6.06 -5.10 -3.68
C ASN A 37 6.95 -4.05 -2.98
N GLY A 38 6.43 -3.44 -1.90
CA GLY A 38 7.10 -2.37 -1.17
C GLY A 38 8.45 -2.75 -0.58
N ARG A 39 9.29 -1.73 -0.32
CA ARG A 39 10.64 -1.84 0.24
C ARG A 39 10.74 -2.82 1.42
N ARG A 40 9.81 -2.74 2.38
CA ARG A 40 9.84 -3.61 3.58
C ARG A 40 9.60 -5.09 3.25
N TRP A 41 8.76 -5.40 2.26
CA TRP A 41 8.54 -6.77 1.82
C TRP A 41 9.77 -7.34 1.13
N ASN A 42 10.42 -6.56 0.26
CA ASN A 42 11.65 -7.00 -0.39
C ASN A 42 12.75 -7.30 0.64
N ARG A 43 12.89 -6.44 1.66
CA ARG A 43 13.82 -6.66 2.78
C ARG A 43 13.49 -7.93 3.58
N PHE A 44 12.20 -8.24 3.79
CA PHE A 44 11.79 -9.49 4.44
C PHE A 44 12.25 -10.72 3.64
N ILE A 45 12.05 -10.73 2.32
CA ILE A 45 12.48 -11.82 1.45
C ILE A 45 14.01 -11.97 1.44
N GLU A 46 14.75 -10.86 1.38
CA GLU A 46 16.22 -10.87 1.44
C GLU A 46 16.77 -11.44 2.75
N VAL A 47 16.13 -11.12 3.88
CA VAL A 47 16.52 -11.65 5.20
C VAL A 47 16.20 -13.15 5.28
N LEU A 48 15.04 -13.57 4.77
CA LEU A 48 14.66 -14.97 4.69
C LEU A 48 15.68 -15.76 3.85
N ASP A 49 16.03 -15.26 2.66
CA ASP A 49 17.00 -15.91 1.78
C ASP A 49 18.37 -16.07 2.43
N ARG A 50 18.89 -15.01 3.08
CA ARG A 50 20.17 -15.06 3.80
C ARG A 50 20.13 -16.01 5.00
N THR A 51 19.02 -16.06 5.72
CA THR A 51 18.86 -16.93 6.90
C THR A 51 18.82 -18.40 6.48
N LEU A 52 18.11 -18.71 5.39
CA LEU A 52 18.06 -20.07 4.85
C LEU A 52 19.42 -20.52 4.32
N GLU A 53 20.12 -19.65 3.60
CA GLU A 53 21.47 -19.94 3.10
C GLU A 53 22.43 -20.23 4.25
N ARG A 54 22.42 -19.40 5.30
CA ARG A 54 23.25 -19.61 6.49
C ARG A 54 22.93 -20.91 7.21
N SER A 55 21.65 -21.14 7.51
CA SER A 55 21.20 -22.30 8.29
C SER A 55 21.50 -23.62 7.58
N LEU A 56 21.35 -23.64 6.26
CA LEU A 56 21.65 -24.82 5.46
C LEU A 56 23.17 -25.01 5.33
N ASN A 57 23.94 -23.95 5.06
CA ASN A 57 25.40 -24.04 4.96
C ASN A 57 26.09 -24.46 6.26
N GLU A 58 25.60 -23.99 7.42
CA GLU A 58 26.14 -24.37 8.74
C GLU A 58 25.82 -25.84 9.09
N GLY A 59 24.74 -26.43 8.55
CA GLY A 59 24.37 -27.83 8.77
C GLY A 59 25.13 -28.86 7.91
N ILE A 60 25.77 -28.43 6.83
CA ILE A 60 26.32 -29.32 5.79
C ILE A 60 27.74 -29.79 6.08
N VAL A 61 28.52 -29.05 6.86
CA VAL A 61 29.98 -29.22 6.87
C VAL A 61 30.47 -30.35 7.78
N ALA A 62 29.63 -30.95 8.63
CA ALA A 62 30.17 -31.80 9.69
C ALA A 62 30.25 -33.31 9.41
N ASN A 63 29.25 -33.99 8.79
CA ASN A 63 29.10 -35.43 9.11
C ASN A 63 28.67 -36.40 8.00
N THR A 64 28.43 -36.01 6.75
CA THR A 64 27.78 -36.92 5.77
C THR A 64 28.71 -37.65 4.81
N ALA A 65 29.97 -37.23 4.65
CA ALA A 65 30.89 -37.84 3.67
C ALA A 65 31.80 -38.95 4.23
N ASN A 66 31.93 -39.08 5.56
CA ASN A 66 32.81 -40.07 6.16
C ASN A 66 32.10 -41.43 6.28
N GLY A 67 32.30 -42.30 5.27
CA GLY A 67 31.94 -43.72 5.32
C GLY A 67 30.77 -44.14 4.43
N LEU A 68 30.16 -43.23 3.66
CA LEU A 68 29.07 -43.53 2.72
C LEU A 68 29.57 -43.52 1.27
N GLY A 69 29.93 -44.68 0.72
CA GLY A 69 30.02 -44.92 -0.73
C GLY A 69 30.86 -43.93 -1.56
N ASN A 70 30.41 -43.69 -2.81
CA ASN A 70 31.08 -42.77 -3.73
C ASN A 70 30.82 -41.30 -3.31
N PRO A 71 31.85 -40.53 -2.94
CA PRO A 71 31.71 -39.19 -2.39
C PRO A 71 31.05 -38.21 -3.36
N THR A 72 31.24 -38.37 -4.68
CA THR A 72 30.63 -37.49 -5.69
C THR A 72 29.11 -37.65 -5.69
N LEU A 73 28.60 -38.89 -5.66
CA LEU A 73 27.16 -39.15 -5.64
C LEU A 73 26.51 -38.67 -4.34
N VAL A 74 27.20 -38.83 -3.21
CA VAL A 74 26.72 -38.34 -1.91
C VAL A 74 26.65 -36.81 -1.88
N ASN A 75 27.67 -36.13 -2.40
CA ASN A 75 27.70 -34.68 -2.47
C ASN A 75 26.64 -34.13 -3.45
N ASP A 76 26.45 -34.77 -4.61
CA ASP A 76 25.41 -34.38 -5.57
C ASP A 76 24.01 -34.57 -4.99
N CYS A 77 23.77 -35.71 -4.32
CA CYS A 77 22.50 -35.99 -3.65
C CYS A 77 22.24 -34.97 -2.53
N LEU A 78 23.24 -34.69 -1.70
CA LEU A 78 23.15 -33.71 -0.63
C LEU A 78 22.83 -32.31 -1.20
N ALA A 79 23.53 -31.87 -2.25
CA ALA A 79 23.27 -30.59 -2.91
C ALA A 79 21.82 -30.50 -3.42
N GLN A 80 21.31 -31.55 -4.05
CA GLN A 80 19.91 -31.60 -4.51
C GLN A 80 18.91 -31.57 -3.34
N MET A 81 19.16 -32.34 -2.28
CA MET A 81 18.31 -32.34 -1.09
C MET A 81 18.23 -30.94 -0.47
N LEU A 82 19.35 -30.24 -0.38
CA LEU A 82 19.39 -28.89 0.19
C LEU A 82 18.68 -27.86 -0.68
N LEU A 83 18.80 -27.97 -2.01
CA LEU A 83 18.06 -27.11 -2.94
C LEU A 83 16.55 -27.29 -2.75
N ILE A 84 16.08 -28.53 -2.64
CA ILE A 84 14.66 -28.85 -2.42
C ILE A 84 14.20 -28.36 -1.06
N VAL A 85 14.97 -28.65 0.01
CA VAL A 85 14.65 -28.21 1.37
C VAL A 85 14.59 -26.67 1.45
N ARG A 86 15.55 -25.97 0.84
CA ARG A 86 15.55 -24.50 0.75
C ARG A 86 14.29 -23.99 0.06
N ALA A 87 13.95 -24.56 -1.10
CA ALA A 87 12.80 -24.13 -1.88
C ALA A 87 11.48 -24.36 -1.12
N ASN A 88 11.32 -25.53 -0.50
CA ASN A 88 10.13 -25.87 0.28
C ASN A 88 9.98 -24.96 1.49
N ILE A 89 11.03 -24.81 2.31
CA ILE A 89 10.98 -23.93 3.49
C ILE A 89 10.66 -22.49 3.06
N LYS A 90 11.30 -21.98 1.99
CA LYS A 90 11.01 -20.64 1.49
C LYS A 90 9.56 -20.49 1.05
N SER A 91 9.01 -21.47 0.33
CA SER A 91 7.60 -21.46 -0.10
C SER A 91 6.66 -21.39 1.11
N GLU A 92 6.87 -22.24 2.12
CA GLU A 92 6.06 -22.28 3.34
C GLU A 92 6.06 -20.94 4.08
N PHE A 93 7.24 -20.30 4.25
CA PHE A 93 7.32 -18.98 4.88
C PHE A 93 6.60 -17.90 4.08
N VAL A 94 6.69 -17.95 2.74
CA VAL A 94 5.99 -17.01 1.87
C VAL A 94 4.48 -17.25 1.92
N GLU A 95 4.03 -18.50 1.95
CA GLU A 95 2.62 -18.87 2.09
C GLU A 95 2.04 -18.41 3.42
N ILE A 96 2.74 -18.62 4.54
CA ILE A 96 2.36 -18.08 5.85
C ILE A 96 2.27 -16.55 5.79
N ALA A 97 3.26 -15.89 5.21
CA ALA A 97 3.25 -14.44 5.10
C ALA A 97 2.07 -13.92 4.26
N ASN A 98 1.73 -14.61 3.17
CA ASN A 98 0.57 -14.29 2.33
C ASN A 98 -0.76 -14.57 3.06
N TYR A 99 -0.86 -15.65 3.82
CA TYR A 99 -2.04 -15.97 4.62
C TYR A 99 -2.38 -14.85 5.61
N TRP A 100 -1.36 -14.23 6.21
CA TRP A 100 -1.52 -13.11 7.14
C TRP A 100 -1.61 -11.73 6.47
N ASP A 101 -1.63 -11.69 5.14
CA ASP A 101 -1.61 -10.47 4.33
C ASP A 101 -0.44 -9.53 4.70
N LEU A 102 0.70 -10.13 5.06
CA LEU A 102 1.89 -9.41 5.47
C LEU A 102 2.43 -8.46 4.37
N PRO A 103 2.47 -8.85 3.08
CA PRO A 103 2.92 -7.93 2.02
C PRO A 103 2.13 -6.62 1.99
N SER A 104 0.80 -6.69 2.05
CA SER A 104 -0.08 -5.52 2.00
C SER A 104 0.08 -4.65 3.24
N LYS A 105 0.24 -5.26 4.42
CA LYS A 105 0.49 -4.51 5.67
C LYS A 105 1.83 -3.78 5.65
N LEU A 106 2.87 -4.42 5.13
CA LEU A 106 4.18 -3.79 4.98
C LEU A 106 4.16 -2.66 3.95
N GLN A 107 3.41 -2.83 2.85
CA GLN A 107 3.16 -1.76 1.88
C GLN A 107 2.43 -0.58 2.53
N LEU A 108 1.39 -0.83 3.34
CA LEU A 108 0.68 0.21 4.07
C LEU A 108 1.59 0.98 5.03
N MET A 109 2.51 0.27 5.71
CA MET A 109 3.49 0.91 6.57
C MET A 109 4.47 1.81 5.78
N ASP A 110 4.94 1.35 4.62
CA ASP A 110 5.77 2.17 3.73
C ASP A 110 5.01 3.41 3.22
N ASP A 111 3.73 3.27 2.90
CA ASP A 111 2.89 4.39 2.46
C ASP A 111 2.60 5.40 3.60
N ILE A 112 2.36 4.91 4.82
CA ILE A 112 2.20 5.77 6.00
C ILE A 112 3.50 6.56 6.24
N GLU A 113 4.65 5.90 6.19
CA GLU A 113 5.95 6.54 6.34
C GLU A 113 6.16 7.63 5.28
N ARG A 114 5.87 7.35 4.01
CA ARG A 114 5.99 8.31 2.90
C ARG A 114 5.09 9.53 3.08
N ARG A 115 3.89 9.37 3.65
CA ARG A 115 2.91 10.45 3.85
C ARG A 115 3.16 11.28 5.12
N GLN A 116 4.03 10.83 6.01
CA GLN A 116 4.32 11.59 7.23
C GLN A 116 5.05 12.89 6.89
N PRO A 117 4.57 14.05 7.39
CA PRO A 117 5.25 15.31 7.20
C PRO A 117 6.64 15.26 7.85
N ILE A 118 7.64 15.77 7.13
CA ILE A 118 9.00 15.93 7.64
C ILE A 118 9.07 17.34 8.25
N ARG A 119 9.52 17.43 9.51
CA ARG A 119 9.76 18.70 10.19
C ARG A 119 10.92 19.43 9.52
N GLN A 120 11.03 20.74 9.76
CA GLN A 120 12.13 21.56 9.21
C GLN A 120 13.53 21.11 9.67
N ASP A 121 13.63 20.34 10.76
CA ASP A 121 14.87 19.73 11.27
C ASP A 121 15.22 18.40 10.58
N GLY A 122 14.48 18.00 9.54
CA GLY A 122 14.68 16.76 8.80
C GLY A 122 14.13 15.50 9.48
N ARG A 123 13.57 15.62 10.69
CA ARG A 123 12.96 14.49 11.41
C ARG A 123 11.51 14.28 10.98
N ARG A 124 11.09 13.04 10.79
CA ARG A 124 9.66 12.73 10.55
C ARG A 124 8.84 13.11 11.78
N VAL A 125 7.69 13.77 11.58
CA VAL A 125 6.74 14.01 12.67
C VAL A 125 6.29 12.65 13.20
N LEU A 126 6.59 12.35 14.47
CA LEU A 126 6.04 11.17 15.16
C LEU A 126 4.54 11.09 14.86
N ALA A 127 4.08 9.95 14.36
CA ALA A 127 2.66 9.72 14.16
C ALA A 127 1.92 10.14 15.45
N PRO A 128 0.86 10.96 15.36
CA PRO A 128 0.07 11.25 16.53
C PRO A 128 -0.38 9.93 17.15
N LEU A 129 -0.36 9.86 18.49
CA LEU A 129 -0.83 8.69 19.23
C LEU A 129 -2.20 8.26 18.68
N PRO A 130 -2.48 6.95 18.58
CA PRO A 130 -3.74 6.47 18.04
C PRO A 130 -4.89 7.16 18.76
N VAL A 131 -5.64 7.95 17.97
CA VAL A 131 -6.77 8.71 18.48
C VAL A 131 -7.85 7.69 18.86
N PRO A 132 -8.45 7.79 20.05
CA PRO A 132 -9.54 6.91 20.45
C PRO A 132 -10.60 6.76 19.34
N VAL A 133 -11.12 5.54 19.15
CA VAL A 133 -12.03 5.21 18.04
C VAL A 133 -13.28 6.10 18.06
N ASN A 134 -13.76 6.47 19.25
CA ASN A 134 -14.87 7.40 19.43
C ASN A 134 -14.59 8.79 18.84
N GLU A 135 -13.39 9.32 19.02
CA GLU A 135 -12.99 10.61 18.49
C GLU A 135 -12.72 10.55 16.97
N THR A 136 -12.18 9.43 16.47
CA THR A 136 -12.06 9.20 15.02
C THR A 136 -13.42 9.11 14.34
N ALA A 137 -14.38 8.39 14.95
CA ALA A 137 -15.75 8.29 14.47
C ALA A 137 -16.46 9.65 14.52
N ALA A 138 -16.25 10.43 15.58
CA ALA A 138 -16.79 11.79 15.70
C ALA A 138 -16.26 12.71 14.59
N ARG A 139 -14.95 12.70 14.32
CA ARG A 139 -14.35 13.49 13.23
C ARG A 139 -14.93 13.10 11.87
N LYS A 140 -15.01 11.80 11.57
CA LYS A 140 -15.60 11.32 10.31
C LYS A 140 -17.07 11.71 10.18
N ALA A 141 -17.83 11.66 11.27
CA ALA A 141 -19.23 12.09 11.28
C ALA A 141 -19.37 13.61 11.06
N ILE A 142 -18.47 14.43 11.60
CA ILE A 142 -18.44 15.87 11.37
C ILE A 142 -18.15 16.16 9.89
N ASP A 143 -17.16 15.51 9.31
CA ASP A 143 -16.81 15.71 7.89
C ASP A 143 -17.97 15.30 6.96
N LEU A 144 -18.63 14.19 7.25
CA LEU A 144 -19.80 13.74 6.48
C LEU A 144 -20.97 14.72 6.61
N LYS A 145 -21.23 15.23 7.82
CA LYS A 145 -22.25 16.27 8.05
C LYS A 145 -21.91 17.58 7.34
N ARG A 146 -20.62 17.92 7.23
CA ARG A 146 -20.16 19.11 6.50
C ARG A 146 -20.44 18.95 5.01
N GLN A 147 -20.03 17.83 4.41
CA GLN A 147 -20.30 17.52 2.99
C GLN A 147 -21.81 17.52 2.69
N ASN A 148 -22.61 16.90 3.55
CA ASN A 148 -24.06 16.90 3.38
C ASN A 148 -24.68 18.31 3.46
N ASN A 149 -24.19 19.17 4.38
CA ASN A 149 -24.66 20.55 4.46
C ASN A 149 -24.26 21.38 3.24
N GLU A 150 -23.05 21.18 2.71
CA GLU A 150 -22.59 21.82 1.47
C GLU A 150 -23.53 21.44 0.31
N HIS A 151 -23.81 20.15 0.14
CA HIS A 151 -24.70 19.65 -0.90
C HIS A 151 -26.13 20.15 -0.75
N LEU A 152 -26.68 20.20 0.47
CA LEU A 152 -28.01 20.75 0.72
C LEU A 152 -28.09 22.24 0.37
N ARG A 153 -27.02 23.01 0.62
CA ARG A 153 -26.95 24.43 0.22
C ARG A 153 -26.96 24.59 -1.30
N GLU A 154 -26.23 23.75 -2.03
CA GLU A 154 -26.24 23.76 -3.50
C GLU A 154 -27.65 23.49 -4.05
N ILE A 155 -28.34 22.49 -3.51
CA ILE A 155 -29.72 22.16 -3.89
C ILE A 155 -30.66 23.34 -3.59
N LEU A 156 -30.54 23.94 -2.40
CA LEU A 156 -31.41 25.04 -1.98
C LEU A 156 -31.23 26.26 -2.88
N LEU A 157 -29.98 26.61 -3.23
CA LEU A 157 -29.65 27.71 -4.12
C LEU A 157 -30.19 27.46 -5.54
N ALA A 158 -30.09 26.22 -6.04
CA ALA A 158 -30.69 25.83 -7.31
C ALA A 158 -32.23 26.00 -7.31
N LYS A 159 -32.89 25.59 -6.22
CA LYS A 159 -34.34 25.73 -6.07
C LYS A 159 -34.81 27.17 -5.91
N GLU A 160 -34.05 28.00 -5.21
CA GLU A 160 -34.32 29.44 -5.14
C GLU A 160 -34.25 30.11 -6.51
N LYS A 161 -33.26 29.75 -7.32
CA LYS A 161 -33.15 30.24 -8.70
C LYS A 161 -34.34 29.82 -9.56
N GLU A 162 -34.75 28.55 -9.48
CA GLU A 162 -35.93 28.05 -10.17
C GLU A 162 -37.20 28.82 -9.77
N ASN A 163 -37.39 29.07 -8.47
CA ASN A 163 -38.50 29.86 -7.97
C ASN A 163 -38.48 31.30 -8.46
N GLN A 164 -37.31 31.94 -8.50
CA GLN A 164 -37.18 33.30 -9.05
C GLN A 164 -37.56 33.35 -10.54
N ASP A 165 -37.14 32.36 -11.33
CA ASP A 165 -37.49 32.29 -12.75
C ASP A 165 -38.98 32.00 -12.96
N LEU A 166 -39.60 31.16 -12.12
CA LEU A 166 -41.06 30.94 -12.13
C LEU A 166 -41.83 32.22 -11.77
N GLN A 167 -41.38 32.96 -10.75
CA GLN A 167 -42.00 34.24 -10.37
C GLN A 167 -41.93 35.27 -11.51
N ARG A 168 -40.79 35.34 -12.23
CA ARG A 168 -40.68 36.20 -13.42
C ARG A 168 -41.67 35.81 -14.52
N ARG A 169 -41.79 34.51 -14.83
CA ARG A 169 -42.75 34.00 -15.82
C ARG A 169 -44.20 34.31 -15.46
N ILE A 170 -44.56 34.17 -14.19
CA ILE A 170 -45.91 34.53 -13.71
C ILE A 170 -46.17 36.02 -13.95
N ALA A 171 -45.24 36.90 -13.58
CA ALA A 171 -45.39 38.34 -13.79
C ALA A 171 -45.50 38.73 -15.28
N GLU A 172 -44.77 38.05 -16.17
CA GLU A 172 -44.87 38.25 -17.63
C GLU A 172 -46.23 37.80 -18.18
N LEU A 173 -46.75 36.67 -17.71
CA LEU A 173 -48.06 36.16 -18.09
C LEU A 173 -49.17 37.09 -17.59
N ASP A 174 -49.09 37.57 -16.35
CA ASP A 174 -50.05 38.52 -15.78
C ASP A 174 -50.06 39.83 -16.60
N LYS A 175 -48.89 40.34 -16.98
CA LYS A 175 -48.77 41.52 -17.86
C LYS A 175 -49.38 41.27 -19.24
N SER A 176 -49.13 40.10 -19.82
CA SER A 176 -49.67 39.73 -21.13
C SER A 176 -51.19 39.58 -21.09
N ALA A 177 -51.72 38.95 -20.05
CA ALA A 177 -53.15 38.81 -19.81
C ALA A 177 -53.83 40.18 -19.61
N ALA A 178 -53.23 41.08 -18.83
CA ALA A 178 -53.72 42.44 -18.65
C ALA A 178 -53.74 43.23 -19.97
N THR A 179 -52.69 43.09 -20.79
CA THR A 179 -52.62 43.71 -22.10
C THR A 179 -53.74 43.18 -23.01
N LEU A 180 -53.89 41.86 -23.12
CA LEU A 180 -54.94 41.23 -23.92
C LEU A 180 -56.35 41.66 -23.48
N ALA A 181 -56.61 41.69 -22.17
CA ALA A 181 -57.89 42.14 -21.62
C ALA A 181 -58.18 43.61 -21.98
N SER A 182 -57.16 44.46 -22.04
CA SER A 182 -57.32 45.85 -22.48
C SER A 182 -57.63 45.97 -23.97
N THR A 183 -56.98 45.18 -24.83
CA THR A 183 -57.23 45.16 -26.28
C THR A 183 -58.64 44.66 -26.59
N VAL A 184 -59.07 43.58 -25.93
CA VAL A 184 -60.43 43.04 -26.10
C VAL A 184 -61.49 44.07 -25.71
N LYS A 185 -61.29 44.81 -24.60
CA LYS A 185 -62.18 45.90 -24.21
C LYS A 185 -62.23 47.02 -25.25
N GLN A 186 -61.10 47.39 -25.84
CA GLN A 186 -61.05 48.41 -26.90
C GLN A 186 -61.77 47.95 -28.17
N CYS A 187 -61.59 46.70 -28.59
CA CYS A 187 -62.29 46.15 -29.75
C CYS A 187 -63.81 46.00 -29.55
N ALA A 188 -64.29 45.85 -28.31
CA ALA A 188 -65.71 45.74 -28.01
C ALA A 188 -66.44 47.11 -27.94
N GLN A 189 -65.71 48.23 -27.99
CA GLN A 189 -66.25 49.60 -27.89
C GLN A 189 -66.23 50.37 -29.22
N GLY A 190 -65.66 49.80 -30.28
CA GLY A 190 -65.69 50.34 -31.66
C GLY A 190 -66.63 49.55 -32.54
#